data_AF-A0A453HMT7-F1
#
_entry.id   AF-A0A453HMT7-F1
#
_cell.length_a   1.000
_cell.length_b   1.000
_cell.length_c   1.000
_cell.angle_alpha   90.00
_cell.angle_beta   90.00
_cell.angle_gamma   90.00
#
_symmetry.space_group_name_H-M   'P 1'
#
loop_
_entity.id
_entity.type
_entity.pdbx_description
1 polymer ?
#
loop_
_entity_poly.entity_id
_entity_poly.type
_entity_poly.pdbx_seq_one_letter_code
_entity_poly.pdbx_strand_id
1 'polypeptide(L)'
;MAVSALPRTMDALTRRATMLRDSLHKSQGNTDGMVAILGSFDHRLSALEAAMRPTQVRTHAIRMAHENIDKTLKAGEAILAQFDLTRRAEATILRGPHEDLESYLEAVDTLKGISRFFSSNKNFRSSEGILNHVNGLLAKSSLKIEEEFKQLMTTYSKPIEPDRLFDCLPKSLRPSKDDEDENANQSDHPSKGLETAVYKIPTLVPPRILPLMNDIAQQLVQAGNQQSCYKIYRESRGSALESSLRKLGVEKLTKDDVQKMQWEALEAKIGNWIQFMRIAVRALL
;
A
#
# COMPACT_ATOMS: atom_id res chain seq x y z
N MET A 1 -30.06 41.86 109.52
CA MET A 1 -30.85 41.44 108.33
C MET A 1 -30.03 40.62 107.32
N ALA A 2 -29.20 39.64 107.75
CA ALA A 2 -28.38 38.85 106.82
C ALA A 2 -28.21 37.35 107.16
N VAL A 3 -28.65 36.89 108.34
CA VAL A 3 -28.27 35.55 108.85
C VAL A 3 -29.27 34.44 108.46
N SER A 4 -30.51 34.76 108.08
CA SER A 4 -31.54 33.77 107.70
C SER A 4 -31.72 33.53 106.19
N ALA A 5 -31.08 34.34 105.34
CA ALA A 5 -31.13 34.17 103.88
C ALA A 5 -30.10 33.14 103.38
N LEU A 6 -28.98 32.99 104.08
CA LEU A 6 -27.88 32.08 103.76
C LEU A 6 -28.27 30.58 103.77
N PRO A 7 -29.06 30.08 104.74
CA PRO A 7 -29.47 28.67 104.76
C PRO A 7 -30.46 28.31 103.64
N ARG A 8 -31.42 29.21 103.34
CA ARG A 8 -32.43 28.99 102.28
C ARG A 8 -31.81 29.03 100.88
N THR A 9 -30.82 29.89 100.66
CA THR A 9 -30.06 29.92 99.39
C THR A 9 -29.17 28.69 99.26
N MET A 10 -28.56 28.21 100.35
CA MET A 10 -27.81 26.94 100.37
C MET A 10 -28.69 25.72 100.07
N ASP A 11 -29.91 25.65 100.59
CA ASP A 11 -30.85 24.56 100.29
C ASP A 11 -31.29 24.57 98.82
N ALA A 12 -31.58 25.74 98.26
CA ALA A 12 -31.91 25.89 96.83
C ALA A 12 -30.72 25.54 95.92
N LEU A 13 -29.50 25.91 96.31
CA LEU A 13 -28.28 25.53 95.61
C LEU A 13 -28.05 24.01 95.68
N THR A 14 -28.32 23.39 96.83
CA THR A 14 -28.21 21.93 97.03
C THR A 14 -29.24 21.18 96.18
N ARG A 15 -30.48 21.67 96.09
CA ARG A 15 -31.51 21.13 95.19
C ARG A 15 -31.15 21.28 93.71
N ARG A 16 -30.60 22.43 93.31
CA ARG A 16 -30.12 22.62 91.92
C ARG A 16 -28.92 21.73 91.61
N ALA A 17 -27.98 21.58 92.53
CA ALA A 17 -26.81 20.71 92.37
C ALA A 17 -27.20 19.23 92.28
N THR A 18 -28.21 18.79 93.04
CA THR A 18 -28.75 17.42 92.95
C THR A 18 -29.48 17.19 91.63
N MET A 19 -30.35 18.11 91.18
CA MET A 19 -30.99 18.03 89.86
C MET A 19 -29.97 18.01 88.71
N LEU A 20 -28.91 18.82 88.80
CA LEU A 20 -27.86 18.88 87.79
C LEU A 20 -27.03 17.59 87.78
N ARG A 21 -26.79 17.00 88.96
CA ARG A 21 -26.15 15.68 89.09
C ARG A 21 -27.02 14.56 88.48
N ASP A 22 -28.33 14.58 88.73
CA ASP A 22 -29.27 13.60 88.15
C ASP A 22 -29.37 13.75 86.62
N SER A 23 -29.40 14.99 86.12
CA SER A 23 -29.38 15.27 84.68
C SER A 23 -28.06 14.86 84.04
N LEU A 24 -26.93 15.09 84.72
CA LEU A 24 -25.61 14.64 84.27
C LEU A 24 -25.56 13.11 84.23
N HIS A 25 -26.08 12.42 85.25
CA HIS A 25 -26.12 10.96 85.29
C HIS A 25 -27.02 10.38 84.17
N LYS A 26 -28.16 11.02 83.88
CA LYS A 26 -29.01 10.65 82.73
C LYS A 26 -28.30 10.90 81.40
N SER A 27 -27.62 12.05 81.26
CA SER A 27 -26.82 12.36 80.06
C SER A 27 -25.66 11.37 79.89
N GLN A 28 -25.01 10.96 80.97
CA GLN A 28 -23.95 9.95 80.95
C GLN A 28 -24.51 8.60 80.49
N GLY A 29 -25.65 8.17 81.03
CA GLY A 29 -26.33 6.95 80.57
C GLY A 29 -26.75 6.99 79.10
N ASN A 30 -27.18 8.16 78.60
CA ASN A 30 -27.47 8.35 77.19
C ASN A 30 -26.20 8.26 76.32
N THR A 31 -25.09 8.86 76.76
CA THR A 31 -23.79 8.77 76.08
C THR A 31 -23.29 7.32 76.06
N ASP A 32 -23.35 6.62 77.18
CA ASP A 32 -22.94 5.21 77.30
C ASP A 32 -23.81 4.32 76.41
N GLY A 33 -25.12 4.58 76.35
CA GLY A 33 -26.04 3.92 75.43
C GLY A 33 -25.67 4.16 73.95
N MET A 34 -25.31 5.39 73.59
CA MET A 34 -24.87 5.71 72.23
C MET A 34 -23.52 5.06 71.88
N VAL A 35 -22.59 5.01 72.82
CA VAL A 35 -21.30 4.30 72.67
C VAL A 35 -21.53 2.81 72.47
N ALA A 36 -22.42 2.20 73.26
CA ALA A 36 -22.78 0.79 73.11
C ALA A 36 -23.42 0.49 71.75
N ILE A 37 -24.32 1.36 71.28
CA ILE A 37 -24.95 1.24 69.96
C ILE A 37 -23.89 1.36 68.85
N LEU A 38 -23.01 2.36 68.89
CA LEU A 38 -21.94 2.53 67.91
C LEU A 38 -20.96 1.35 67.90
N GLY A 39 -20.56 0.86 69.07
CA GLY A 39 -19.74 -0.35 69.19
C GLY A 39 -20.42 -1.58 68.60
N SER A 40 -21.74 -1.71 68.76
CA SER A 40 -22.51 -2.79 68.15
C SER A 40 -22.56 -2.69 66.62
N PHE A 41 -22.65 -1.47 66.07
CA PHE A 41 -22.60 -1.24 64.64
C PHE A 41 -21.24 -1.56 64.06
N ASP A 42 -20.17 -1.12 64.72
CA ASP A 42 -18.79 -1.39 64.30
C ASP A 42 -18.50 -2.89 64.27
N HIS A 43 -18.90 -3.63 65.32
CA HIS A 43 -18.76 -5.08 65.35
C HIS A 43 -19.57 -5.78 64.24
N ARG A 44 -20.82 -5.34 64.03
CA ARG A 44 -21.68 -5.90 62.95
C ARG A 44 -21.13 -5.59 61.57
N LEU A 45 -20.59 -4.39 61.35
CA LEU A 45 -20.00 -3.99 60.07
C LEU A 45 -18.71 -4.75 59.80
N SER A 46 -17.86 -4.90 60.82
CA SER A 46 -16.62 -5.69 60.74
C SER A 46 -16.91 -7.18 60.44
N ALA A 47 -17.91 -7.77 61.12
CA ALA A 47 -18.34 -9.14 60.85
C ALA A 47 -18.93 -9.29 59.44
N LEU A 48 -19.72 -8.31 58.97
CA LEU A 48 -20.27 -8.29 57.62
C LEU A 48 -19.16 -8.19 56.57
N GLU A 49 -18.19 -7.28 56.75
CA GLU A 49 -17.06 -7.13 55.84
C GLU A 49 -16.22 -8.41 55.78
N ALA A 50 -15.92 -9.01 56.94
CA ALA A 50 -15.21 -10.29 57.01
C ALA A 50 -15.95 -11.42 56.30
N ALA A 51 -17.28 -11.47 56.41
CA ALA A 51 -18.12 -12.45 55.71
C ALA A 51 -18.21 -12.18 54.20
N MET A 52 -18.21 -10.91 53.77
CA MET A 52 -18.34 -10.52 52.35
C MET A 52 -17.02 -10.58 51.58
N ARG A 53 -15.89 -10.31 52.23
CA ARG A 53 -14.56 -10.21 51.58
C ARG A 53 -14.19 -11.45 50.76
N PRO A 54 -14.37 -12.70 51.22
CA PRO A 54 -14.08 -13.88 50.41
C PRO A 54 -14.90 -13.94 49.11
N THR A 55 -16.19 -13.57 49.19
CA THR A 55 -17.08 -13.52 48.03
C THR A 55 -16.63 -12.44 47.05
N GLN A 56 -16.31 -11.23 47.53
CA GLN A 56 -15.83 -10.14 46.69
C GLN A 56 -14.52 -10.50 45.96
N VAL A 57 -13.55 -11.08 46.67
CA VAL A 57 -12.27 -11.53 46.09
C VAL A 57 -12.53 -12.59 45.02
N ARG A 58 -13.38 -13.58 45.31
CA ARG A 58 -13.74 -14.63 44.36
C ARG A 58 -14.44 -14.07 43.12
N THR A 59 -15.43 -13.20 43.29
CA THR A 59 -16.15 -12.56 42.19
C THR A 59 -15.22 -11.70 41.34
N HIS A 60 -14.30 -10.95 41.96
CA HIS A 60 -13.30 -10.17 41.24
C HIS A 60 -12.36 -11.06 40.42
N ALA A 61 -11.86 -12.15 41.02
CA ALA A 61 -10.99 -13.10 40.33
C ALA A 61 -11.70 -13.76 39.14
N ILE A 62 -12.97 -14.14 39.29
CA ILE A 62 -13.80 -14.70 38.21
C ILE A 62 -13.98 -13.68 37.08
N ARG A 63 -14.32 -12.43 37.40
CA ARG A 63 -14.47 -11.37 36.38
C ARG A 63 -13.17 -11.14 35.61
N MET A 64 -12.05 -11.03 36.32
CA MET A 64 -10.73 -10.89 35.71
C MET A 64 -10.39 -12.08 34.82
N ALA A 65 -10.68 -13.31 35.25
CA ALA A 65 -10.48 -14.50 34.44
C ALA A 65 -11.31 -14.47 33.16
N HIS A 66 -12.59 -14.10 33.23
CA HIS A 66 -13.44 -13.94 32.05
C HIS A 66 -12.91 -12.88 31.08
N GLU A 67 -12.50 -11.72 31.58
CA GLU A 67 -11.92 -10.66 30.75
C GLU A 67 -10.62 -11.11 30.07
N ASN A 68 -9.77 -11.85 30.78
CA ASN A 68 -8.54 -12.39 30.20
C ASN A 68 -8.84 -13.45 29.14
N ILE A 69 -9.78 -14.35 29.39
CA ILE A 69 -10.23 -15.36 28.41
C ILE A 69 -10.77 -14.68 27.14
N ASP A 70 -11.64 -13.68 27.29
CA ASP A 70 -12.21 -12.95 26.16
C ASP A 70 -11.13 -12.23 25.33
N LYS A 71 -10.16 -11.59 25.99
CA LYS A 71 -9.01 -10.96 25.32
C LYS A 71 -8.16 -11.98 24.57
N THR A 72 -7.87 -13.14 25.18
CA THR A 72 -7.10 -14.21 24.52
C THR A 72 -7.86 -14.80 23.34
N LEU A 73 -9.17 -14.97 23.46
CA LEU A 73 -10.02 -15.48 22.38
C LEU A 73 -10.03 -14.51 21.19
N LYS A 74 -10.23 -13.21 21.42
CA LYS A 74 -10.16 -12.17 20.38
C LYS A 74 -8.79 -12.11 19.71
N ALA A 75 -7.71 -12.25 20.48
CA ALA A 75 -6.36 -12.32 19.92
C ALA A 75 -6.18 -13.55 19.02
N GLY A 76 -6.72 -14.70 19.43
CA GLY A 76 -6.73 -15.94 18.64
C GLY A 76 -7.50 -15.80 17.32
N GLU A 77 -8.71 -15.23 17.38
CA GLU A 77 -9.53 -14.96 16.18
C GLU A 77 -8.83 -14.01 15.20
N ALA A 78 -8.20 -12.95 15.71
CA ALA A 78 -7.45 -12.02 14.87
C ALA A 78 -6.30 -12.71 14.12
N ILE A 79 -5.60 -13.64 14.77
CA ILE A 79 -4.53 -14.42 14.13
C ILE A 79 -5.12 -15.36 13.07
N LEU A 80 -6.16 -16.13 13.40
CA LEU A 80 -6.81 -17.04 12.46
C LEU A 80 -7.29 -16.31 11.20
N ALA A 81 -7.87 -15.11 11.37
CA ALA A 81 -8.27 -14.26 10.25
C ALA A 81 -7.10 -13.91 9.31
N GLN A 82 -5.89 -13.69 9.83
CA GLN A 82 -4.71 -13.45 8.98
C GLN A 82 -4.29 -14.69 8.19
N PHE A 83 -4.41 -15.89 8.77
CA PHE A 83 -4.15 -17.13 8.04
C PHE A 83 -5.15 -17.34 6.89
N ASP A 84 -6.44 -17.09 7.13
CA ASP A 84 -7.47 -17.17 6.09
C ASP A 84 -7.28 -16.12 4.99
N LEU A 85 -6.87 -14.90 5.35
CA LEU A 85 -6.49 -13.86 4.38
C LEU A 85 -5.26 -14.27 3.56
N THR A 86 -4.24 -14.87 4.20
CA THR A 86 -3.04 -15.35 3.53
C THR A 86 -3.39 -16.40 2.47
N ARG A 87 -4.24 -17.38 2.83
CA ARG A 87 -4.69 -18.45 1.91
C ARG A 87 -5.47 -17.89 0.72
N ARG A 88 -6.35 -16.91 0.95
CA ARG A 88 -7.10 -16.24 -0.13
C ARG A 88 -6.19 -15.44 -1.05
N ALA A 89 -5.28 -14.64 -0.49
CA ALA A 89 -4.33 -13.85 -1.26
C ALA A 89 -3.40 -14.75 -2.09
N GLU A 90 -2.92 -15.86 -1.51
CA GLU A 90 -2.08 -16.84 -2.20
C GLU A 90 -2.73 -17.38 -3.48
N ALA A 91 -4.01 -17.76 -3.43
CA ALA A 91 -4.74 -18.22 -4.61
C ALA A 91 -4.72 -17.18 -5.74
N THR A 92 -4.96 -15.91 -5.40
CA THR A 92 -4.90 -14.79 -6.36
C THR A 92 -3.49 -14.57 -6.91
N ILE A 93 -2.46 -14.61 -6.05
CA ILE A 93 -1.05 -14.48 -6.49
C ILE A 93 -0.65 -15.60 -7.44
N LEU A 94 -1.10 -16.84 -7.18
CA LEU A 94 -0.79 -17.98 -8.05
C LEU A 94 -1.44 -17.86 -9.42
N ARG A 95 -2.70 -17.37 -9.50
CA ARG A 95 -3.39 -17.10 -10.77
C ARG A 95 -2.65 -16.08 -11.63
N GLY A 96 -2.06 -15.06 -11.01
CA GLY A 96 -1.29 -14.02 -11.69
C GLY A 96 -2.13 -12.81 -12.13
N PRO A 97 -1.47 -11.77 -12.64
CA PRO A 97 -2.10 -10.46 -12.91
C PRO A 97 -2.89 -10.39 -14.23
N HIS A 98 -2.80 -11.41 -15.10
CA HIS A 98 -3.33 -11.37 -16.46
C HIS A 98 -4.87 -11.24 -16.53
N GLU A 99 -5.60 -11.93 -15.65
CA GLU A 99 -7.07 -11.93 -15.66
C GLU A 99 -7.65 -10.69 -14.99
N ASP A 100 -7.06 -10.27 -13.87
CA ASP A 100 -7.54 -9.14 -13.07
C ASP A 100 -6.35 -8.54 -12.31
N LEU A 101 -5.85 -7.42 -12.83
CA LEU A 101 -4.74 -6.69 -12.23
C LEU A 101 -5.15 -6.05 -10.90
N GLU A 102 -6.38 -5.56 -10.77
CA GLU A 102 -6.85 -4.86 -9.57
C GLU A 102 -6.92 -5.82 -8.39
N SER A 103 -7.63 -6.95 -8.55
CA SER A 103 -7.68 -8.01 -7.53
C SER A 103 -6.30 -8.56 -7.18
N TYR A 104 -5.39 -8.64 -8.15
CA TYR A 104 -4.02 -9.09 -7.93
C TYR A 104 -3.23 -8.12 -7.05
N LEU A 105 -3.32 -6.81 -7.32
CA LEU A 105 -2.65 -5.79 -6.53
C LEU A 105 -3.24 -5.70 -5.11
N GLU A 106 -4.56 -5.82 -4.97
CA GLU A 106 -5.21 -5.91 -3.66
C GLU A 106 -4.71 -7.11 -2.84
N ALA A 107 -4.50 -8.27 -3.48
CA ALA A 107 -3.93 -9.45 -2.83
C ALA A 107 -2.47 -9.20 -2.38
N VAL A 108 -1.67 -8.50 -3.19
CA VAL A 108 -0.30 -8.09 -2.81
C VAL A 108 -0.33 -7.15 -1.60
N ASP A 109 -1.21 -6.17 -1.59
CA ASP A 109 -1.31 -5.22 -0.47
C ASP A 109 -1.86 -5.88 0.80
N THR A 110 -2.75 -6.85 0.65
CA THR A 110 -3.20 -7.73 1.75
C THR A 110 -2.01 -8.48 2.35
N LEU A 111 -1.15 -9.09 1.53
CA LEU A 111 0.07 -9.77 1.99
C LEU A 111 1.05 -8.81 2.70
N LYS A 112 1.25 -7.60 2.18
CA LYS A 112 2.05 -6.57 2.88
C LYS A 112 1.43 -6.18 4.22
N GLY A 113 0.11 -6.11 4.31
CA GLY A 113 -0.64 -5.89 5.56
C GLY A 113 -0.39 -7.00 6.58
N ILE A 114 -0.50 -8.25 6.17
CA ILE A 114 -0.25 -9.44 7.00
C ILE A 114 1.21 -9.46 7.49
N SER A 115 2.17 -9.17 6.59
CA SER A 115 3.59 -9.07 6.94
C SER A 115 3.84 -8.03 8.02
N ARG A 116 3.22 -6.84 7.91
CA ARG A 116 3.28 -5.80 8.96
C ARG A 116 2.65 -6.27 10.27
N PHE A 117 1.48 -6.91 10.22
CA PHE A 117 0.79 -7.41 11.41
C PHE A 117 1.67 -8.37 12.22
N PHE A 118 2.25 -9.38 11.57
CA PHE A 118 3.11 -10.36 12.25
C PHE A 118 4.49 -9.78 12.63
N SER A 119 4.99 -8.80 11.88
CA SER A 119 6.25 -8.11 12.22
C SER A 119 6.13 -7.25 13.48
N SER A 120 4.98 -6.59 13.68
CA SER A 120 4.69 -5.79 14.87
C SER A 120 4.37 -6.67 16.09
N ASN A 121 3.77 -7.84 15.89
CA ASN A 121 3.36 -8.74 16.95
C ASN A 121 4.34 -9.92 17.15
N LYS A 122 5.57 -9.62 17.58
CA LYS A 122 6.66 -10.62 17.79
C LYS A 122 6.41 -11.66 18.89
N ASN A 123 5.29 -11.61 19.58
CA ASN A 123 4.99 -12.47 20.73
C ASN A 123 4.59 -13.90 20.34
N PHE A 124 4.43 -14.19 19.04
CA PHE A 124 3.95 -15.48 18.57
C PHE A 124 5.10 -16.31 17.99
N ARG A 125 5.44 -17.45 18.60
CA ARG A 125 6.43 -18.39 18.03
C ARG A 125 6.06 -18.89 16.62
N SER A 126 4.78 -18.85 16.25
CA SER A 126 4.29 -19.22 14.92
C SER A 126 4.42 -18.12 13.87
N SER A 127 4.82 -16.89 14.23
CA SER A 127 4.87 -15.76 13.29
C SER A 127 5.99 -15.89 12.26
N GLU A 128 7.08 -16.58 12.57
CA GLU A 128 8.23 -16.69 11.67
C GLU A 128 7.90 -17.51 10.41
N GLY A 129 7.21 -18.64 10.58
CA GLY A 129 6.81 -19.50 9.46
C GLY A 129 5.86 -18.78 8.48
N ILE A 130 4.86 -18.08 9.01
CA ILE A 130 3.93 -17.30 8.18
C ILE A 130 4.62 -16.09 7.53
N LEU A 131 5.51 -15.39 8.24
CA LEU A 131 6.27 -14.28 7.66
C LEU A 131 7.14 -14.76 6.48
N ASN A 132 7.83 -15.90 6.64
CA ASN A 132 8.61 -16.50 5.55
C ASN A 132 7.72 -16.89 4.36
N HIS A 133 6.55 -17.48 4.62
CA HIS A 133 5.57 -17.81 3.58
C HIS A 133 5.08 -16.56 2.83
N VAL A 134 4.63 -15.55 3.57
CA VAL A 134 4.16 -14.27 3.02
C VAL A 134 5.26 -13.55 2.22
N ASN A 135 6.49 -13.52 2.72
CA ASN A 135 7.63 -12.94 2.00
C ASN A 135 7.93 -13.73 0.71
N GLY A 136 7.83 -15.05 0.74
CA GLY A 136 7.94 -15.89 -0.46
C GLY A 136 6.83 -15.61 -1.48
N LEU A 137 5.60 -15.38 -1.03
CA LEU A 137 4.48 -14.97 -1.89
C LEU A 137 4.69 -13.58 -2.48
N LEU A 138 5.21 -12.61 -1.71
CA LEU A 138 5.54 -11.26 -2.20
C LEU A 138 6.68 -11.30 -3.23
N ALA A 139 7.70 -12.13 -3.01
CA ALA A 139 8.76 -12.32 -4.01
C ALA A 139 8.20 -12.95 -5.29
N LYS A 140 7.34 -13.98 -5.17
CA LYS A 140 6.65 -14.59 -6.32
C LYS A 140 5.74 -13.58 -7.04
N SER A 141 5.05 -12.73 -6.29
CA SER A 141 4.15 -11.73 -6.89
C SER A 141 4.92 -10.70 -7.70
N SER A 142 6.11 -10.29 -7.21
CA SER A 142 7.05 -9.43 -7.93
C SER A 142 7.49 -10.04 -9.26
N LEU A 143 7.87 -11.32 -9.26
CA LEU A 143 8.30 -12.00 -10.49
C LEU A 143 7.16 -12.10 -11.52
N LYS A 144 5.95 -12.42 -11.08
CA LYS A 144 4.77 -12.53 -11.96
C LYS A 144 4.38 -11.20 -12.61
N ILE A 145 4.46 -10.08 -11.88
CA ILE A 145 4.16 -8.76 -12.46
C ILE A 145 5.26 -8.31 -13.44
N GLU A 146 6.52 -8.65 -13.17
CA GLU A 146 7.63 -8.44 -14.12
C GLU A 146 7.44 -9.27 -15.39
N GLU A 147 7.02 -10.53 -15.26
CA GLU A 147 6.75 -11.42 -16.39
C GLU A 147 5.58 -10.91 -17.25
N GLU A 148 4.47 -10.46 -16.62
CA GLU A 148 3.35 -9.85 -17.35
C GLU A 148 3.77 -8.59 -18.10
N PHE A 149 4.57 -7.72 -17.46
CA PHE A 149 5.11 -6.53 -18.11
C PHE A 149 5.96 -6.91 -19.33
N LYS A 150 6.84 -7.89 -19.18
CA LYS A 150 7.67 -8.41 -20.27
C LYS A 150 6.84 -9.01 -21.40
N GLN A 151 5.79 -9.76 -21.07
CA GLN A 151 4.88 -10.36 -22.05
C GLN A 151 4.14 -9.28 -22.83
N LEU A 152 3.59 -8.26 -22.17
CA LEU A 152 2.95 -7.12 -22.82
C LEU A 152 3.92 -6.36 -23.72
N MET A 153 5.11 -6.01 -23.20
CA MET A 153 6.14 -5.30 -23.95
C MET A 153 6.55 -6.08 -25.20
N THR A 154 6.75 -7.40 -25.10
CA THR A 154 7.14 -8.27 -26.22
C THR A 154 6.00 -8.43 -27.23
N THR A 155 4.77 -8.56 -26.76
CA THR A 155 3.59 -8.77 -27.62
C THR A 155 3.29 -7.54 -28.48
N TYR A 156 3.43 -6.34 -27.90
CA TYR A 156 3.03 -5.09 -28.54
C TYR A 156 4.18 -4.25 -29.09
N SER A 157 5.44 -4.53 -28.73
CA SER A 157 6.61 -3.88 -29.35
C SER A 157 7.05 -4.65 -30.60
N LYS A 158 6.26 -4.54 -31.66
CA LYS A 158 6.59 -5.17 -32.95
C LYS A 158 7.42 -4.24 -33.84
N PRO A 159 8.31 -4.79 -34.68
CA PRO A 159 9.02 -3.99 -35.68
C PRO A 159 8.03 -3.34 -36.66
N ILE A 160 8.32 -2.13 -37.11
CA ILE A 160 7.51 -1.44 -38.10
C ILE A 160 7.98 -1.82 -39.50
N GLU A 161 7.04 -2.14 -40.38
CA GLU A 161 7.34 -2.38 -41.79
C GLU A 161 7.73 -1.08 -42.51
N PRO A 162 8.69 -1.13 -43.46
CA PRO A 162 9.18 0.05 -44.17
C PRO A 162 8.07 0.87 -44.82
N ASP A 163 7.08 0.22 -45.44
CA ASP A 163 5.95 0.87 -46.12
C ASP A 163 5.20 1.82 -45.19
N ARG A 164 4.97 1.40 -43.94
CA ARG A 164 4.29 2.24 -42.94
C ARG A 164 5.15 3.43 -42.52
N LEU A 165 6.48 3.28 -42.50
CA LEU A 165 7.40 4.38 -42.22
C LEU A 165 7.44 5.39 -43.38
N PHE A 166 7.39 4.91 -44.62
CA PHE A 166 7.32 5.77 -45.80
C PHE A 166 5.99 6.53 -45.89
N ASP A 167 4.88 5.92 -45.48
CA ASP A 167 3.58 6.60 -45.38
C ASP A 167 3.61 7.77 -44.39
N CYS A 168 4.47 7.68 -43.36
CA CYS A 168 4.66 8.73 -42.36
C CYS A 168 5.47 9.93 -42.88
N LEU A 169 6.10 9.82 -44.06
CA LEU A 169 6.87 10.88 -44.70
C LEU A 169 5.98 11.84 -45.52
N PRO A 170 6.35 13.12 -45.58
CA PRO A 170 5.85 14.06 -46.58
C PRO A 170 6.05 13.52 -48.00
N LYS A 171 5.15 13.86 -48.92
CA LYS A 171 5.19 13.42 -50.32
C LYS A 171 6.54 13.69 -51.00
N SER A 172 7.24 14.77 -50.64
CA SER A 172 8.57 15.12 -51.15
C SER A 172 9.71 14.18 -50.75
N LEU A 173 9.53 13.32 -49.73
CA LEU A 173 10.57 12.43 -49.19
C LEU A 173 10.27 10.95 -49.41
N ARG A 174 9.14 10.62 -50.05
CA ARG A 174 8.79 9.24 -50.40
C ARG A 174 9.63 8.78 -51.59
N PRO A 175 10.13 7.53 -51.61
CA PRO A 175 10.71 6.96 -52.82
C PRO A 175 9.65 7.03 -53.92
N SER A 176 9.96 7.66 -55.05
CA SER A 176 9.09 7.66 -56.22
C SER A 176 8.85 6.19 -56.60
N LYS A 177 7.61 5.72 -56.50
CA LYS A 177 7.24 4.49 -57.20
C LYS A 177 7.19 4.90 -58.66
N ASP A 178 8.22 4.55 -59.43
CA ASP A 178 8.09 4.51 -60.88
C ASP A 178 6.92 3.58 -61.18
N ASP A 179 5.84 4.17 -61.72
CA ASP A 179 5.03 3.61 -62.80
C ASP A 179 4.05 4.71 -63.26
N GLU A 180 4.38 5.24 -64.44
CA GLU A 180 3.49 5.58 -65.54
C GLU A 180 2.01 5.85 -65.19
N ASP A 181 1.64 7.13 -65.14
CA ASP A 181 0.45 7.54 -65.90
C ASP A 181 0.56 9.01 -66.33
N GLU A 182 0.27 9.24 -67.60
CA GLU A 182 0.46 10.49 -68.30
C GLU A 182 -0.54 11.58 -67.85
N ASN A 183 -0.09 12.81 -68.04
CA ASN A 183 -0.91 13.97 -68.42
C ASN A 183 -1.76 14.67 -67.34
N ALA A 184 -1.18 15.74 -66.76
CA ALA A 184 -1.92 16.98 -66.53
C ALA A 184 -0.97 18.18 -66.55
N ASN A 185 -0.96 18.89 -67.67
CA ASN A 185 -0.45 20.25 -67.79
C ASN A 185 -1.16 21.17 -66.78
N GLN A 186 -0.41 21.80 -65.86
CA GLN A 186 -0.44 23.27 -65.73
C GLN A 186 0.73 23.78 -64.87
N SER A 187 1.37 24.83 -65.40
CA SER A 187 2.40 25.67 -64.80
C SER A 187 1.92 26.37 -63.52
N ASP A 188 2.78 26.45 -62.49
CA ASP A 188 3.32 27.72 -62.01
C ASP A 188 4.23 27.59 -60.77
N HIS A 189 5.37 28.27 -60.85
CA HIS A 189 6.28 28.80 -59.81
C HIS A 189 6.73 27.96 -58.58
N PRO A 190 8.05 27.87 -58.32
CA PRO A 190 8.60 27.26 -57.10
C PRO A 190 8.58 28.27 -55.94
N SER A 191 7.46 28.40 -55.24
CA SER A 191 7.47 29.00 -53.91
C SER A 191 8.12 28.03 -52.93
N LYS A 192 9.40 28.27 -52.62
CA LYS A 192 10.10 27.75 -51.43
C LYS A 192 9.41 28.25 -50.16
N GLY A 193 8.21 27.76 -49.90
CA GLY A 193 7.58 27.81 -48.59
C GLY A 193 8.12 26.64 -47.79
N LEU A 194 8.67 26.91 -46.61
CA LEU A 194 8.95 25.93 -45.58
C LEU A 194 7.60 25.34 -45.13
N GLU A 195 6.96 24.52 -45.96
CA GLU A 195 5.82 23.71 -45.54
C GLU A 195 6.34 22.85 -44.40
N THR A 196 5.81 23.11 -43.21
CA THR A 196 6.16 22.36 -42.02
C THR A 196 5.78 20.92 -42.31
N ALA A 197 6.75 20.11 -42.70
CA ALA A 197 6.56 18.71 -43.04
C ALA A 197 5.79 18.02 -41.91
N VAL A 198 4.49 17.80 -42.10
CA VAL A 198 3.65 17.17 -41.08
C VAL A 198 3.93 15.67 -41.14
N TYR A 199 4.85 15.22 -40.28
CA TYR A 199 5.12 13.81 -40.07
C TYR A 199 3.95 13.18 -39.32
N LYS A 200 3.40 12.09 -39.85
CA LYS A 200 2.42 11.29 -39.12
C LYS A 200 3.18 10.33 -38.22
N ILE A 201 3.09 10.48 -36.90
CA ILE A 201 3.80 9.59 -35.97
C ILE A 201 3.12 8.21 -36.01
N PRO A 202 3.85 7.12 -36.31
CA PRO A 202 3.26 5.79 -36.33
C PRO A 202 2.87 5.37 -34.92
N THR A 203 1.68 4.78 -34.79
CA THR A 203 1.23 4.19 -33.52
C THR A 203 2.04 2.91 -33.25
N LEU A 204 2.97 2.98 -32.29
CA LEU A 204 3.91 1.89 -31.95
C LEU A 204 3.31 0.83 -31.03
N VAL A 205 2.37 1.26 -30.18
CA VAL A 205 1.63 0.41 -29.24
C VAL A 205 0.17 0.82 -29.33
N PRO A 206 -0.78 -0.15 -29.39
CA PRO A 206 -2.21 0.18 -29.43
C PRO A 206 -2.62 1.04 -28.23
N PRO A 207 -3.37 2.15 -28.42
CA PRO A 207 -3.78 3.04 -27.33
C PRO A 207 -4.58 2.35 -26.23
N ARG A 208 -5.28 1.26 -26.55
CA ARG A 208 -6.05 0.46 -25.58
C ARG A 208 -5.17 -0.25 -24.55
N ILE A 209 -3.93 -0.60 -24.90
CA ILE A 209 -3.01 -1.37 -24.03
C ILE A 209 -2.11 -0.45 -23.21
N LEU A 210 -1.91 0.78 -23.69
CA LEU A 210 -1.02 1.75 -23.06
C LEU A 210 -1.37 2.05 -21.59
N PRO A 211 -2.65 2.22 -21.18
CA PRO A 211 -3.01 2.39 -19.78
C PRO A 211 -2.58 1.20 -18.92
N LEU A 212 -2.95 -0.02 -19.31
CA LEU A 212 -2.58 -1.25 -18.59
C LEU A 212 -1.06 -1.39 -18.42
N MET A 213 -0.32 -1.12 -19.50
CA MET A 213 1.13 -1.22 -19.50
C MET A 213 1.78 -0.14 -18.61
N ASN A 214 1.18 1.05 -18.54
CA ASN A 214 1.58 2.13 -17.65
C ASN A 214 1.28 1.77 -16.19
N ASP A 215 0.09 1.24 -15.89
CA ASP A 215 -0.30 0.83 -14.55
C ASP A 215 0.67 -0.21 -14.00
N ILE A 216 0.97 -1.25 -14.78
CA ILE A 216 1.96 -2.27 -14.41
C ILE A 216 3.36 -1.67 -14.20
N ALA A 217 3.79 -0.76 -15.08
CA ALA A 217 5.08 -0.10 -14.94
C ALA A 217 5.16 0.77 -13.67
N GLN A 218 4.09 1.51 -13.35
CA GLN A 218 4.00 2.29 -12.11
C GLN A 218 4.07 1.38 -10.89
N GLN A 219 3.39 0.24 -10.90
CA GLN A 219 3.45 -0.73 -9.81
C GLN A 219 4.87 -1.30 -9.63
N LEU A 220 5.57 -1.63 -10.71
CA LEU A 220 6.96 -2.06 -10.66
C LEU A 220 7.87 -0.99 -10.04
N VAL A 221 7.68 0.28 -10.42
CA VAL A 221 8.47 1.39 -9.87
C VAL A 221 8.16 1.61 -8.39
N GLN A 222 6.89 1.62 -7.99
CA GLN A 222 6.45 1.76 -6.60
C GLN A 222 6.94 0.60 -5.71
N ALA A 223 7.05 -0.60 -6.28
CA ALA A 223 7.62 -1.78 -5.60
C ALA A 223 9.16 -1.75 -5.49
N GLY A 224 9.84 -0.76 -6.08
CA GLY A 224 11.30 -0.64 -6.10
C GLY A 224 11.99 -1.38 -7.25
N ASN A 225 11.24 -2.04 -8.13
CA ASN A 225 11.74 -2.82 -9.26
C ASN A 225 11.99 -1.98 -10.52
N GLN A 226 12.32 -0.70 -10.36
CA GLN A 226 12.56 0.24 -11.45
C GLN A 226 13.64 -0.25 -12.45
N GLN A 227 14.68 -0.93 -11.95
CA GLN A 227 15.76 -1.43 -12.80
C GLN A 227 15.28 -2.57 -13.70
N SER A 228 14.43 -3.48 -13.18
CA SER A 228 13.83 -4.54 -13.99
C SER A 228 12.88 -3.96 -15.02
N CYS A 229 12.01 -3.03 -14.63
CA CYS A 229 11.11 -2.31 -15.54
C CYS A 229 11.88 -1.63 -16.68
N TYR A 230 12.94 -0.87 -16.37
CA TYR A 230 13.78 -0.21 -17.36
C TYR A 230 14.46 -1.22 -18.29
N LYS A 231 15.01 -2.31 -17.74
CA LYS A 231 15.68 -3.35 -18.52
C LYS A 231 14.72 -4.02 -19.50
N ILE A 232 13.54 -4.44 -19.04
CA ILE A 232 12.51 -5.04 -19.88
C ILE A 232 12.10 -4.07 -20.99
N TYR A 233 11.85 -2.80 -20.65
CA TYR A 233 11.49 -1.79 -21.63
C TYR A 233 12.57 -1.61 -22.70
N ARG A 234 13.82 -1.43 -22.26
CA ARG A 234 14.98 -1.24 -23.13
C ARG A 234 15.20 -2.42 -24.06
N GLU A 235 15.13 -3.64 -23.54
CA GLU A 235 15.34 -4.86 -24.32
C GLU A 235 14.24 -5.05 -25.37
N SER A 236 12.97 -4.98 -24.99
CA SER A 236 11.85 -5.15 -25.92
C SER A 236 11.80 -4.04 -26.98
N ARG A 237 11.89 -2.77 -26.56
CA ARG A 237 11.83 -1.63 -27.50
C ARG A 237 13.09 -1.50 -28.34
N GLY A 238 14.26 -1.74 -27.75
CA GLY A 238 15.53 -1.72 -28.46
C GLY A 238 15.59 -2.80 -29.53
N SER A 239 15.14 -4.02 -29.22
CA SER A 239 15.07 -5.12 -30.20
C SER A 239 14.09 -4.80 -31.34
N ALA A 240 12.89 -4.29 -31.02
CA ALA A 240 11.91 -3.89 -32.03
C ALA A 240 12.43 -2.77 -32.94
N LEU A 241 13.11 -1.77 -32.36
CA LEU A 241 13.74 -0.67 -33.07
C LEU A 241 14.85 -1.18 -34.00
N GLU A 242 15.78 -1.99 -33.49
CA GLU A 242 16.87 -2.55 -34.30
C GLU A 242 16.33 -3.36 -35.47
N SER A 243 15.29 -4.18 -35.25
CA SER A 243 14.63 -4.94 -36.31
C SER A 243 13.95 -4.03 -37.34
N SER A 244 13.30 -2.95 -36.91
CA SER A 244 12.68 -1.96 -37.81
C SER A 244 13.73 -1.26 -38.68
N LEU A 245 14.86 -0.88 -38.10
CA LEU A 245 15.97 -0.26 -38.82
C LEU A 245 16.60 -1.22 -39.84
N ARG A 246 16.79 -2.50 -39.46
CA ARG A 246 17.27 -3.53 -40.40
C ARG A 246 16.31 -3.72 -41.57
N LYS A 247 15.00 -3.77 -41.32
CA LYS A 247 13.98 -3.87 -42.37
C LYS A 247 13.98 -2.66 -43.31
N LEU A 248 14.27 -1.47 -42.77
CA LEU A 248 14.40 -0.24 -43.56
C LEU A 248 15.66 -0.24 -44.44
N GLY A 249 16.60 -1.17 -44.24
CA GLY A 249 17.85 -1.26 -45.00
C GLY A 249 19.05 -0.63 -44.28
N VAL A 250 18.93 -0.30 -42.99
CA VAL A 250 20.07 0.14 -42.17
C VAL A 250 20.90 -1.09 -41.79
N GLU A 251 21.96 -1.31 -42.55
CA GLU A 251 22.92 -2.38 -42.28
C GLU A 251 23.93 -1.99 -41.21
N LYS A 252 24.33 -2.97 -40.41
CA LYS A 252 25.38 -2.83 -39.41
C LYS A 252 26.73 -3.11 -40.08
N LEU A 253 27.39 -2.07 -40.57
CA LEU A 253 28.69 -2.17 -41.22
C LEU A 253 29.82 -2.14 -40.19
N THR A 254 30.79 -3.04 -40.33
CA THR A 254 32.03 -2.99 -39.54
C THR A 254 33.07 -2.09 -40.21
N LYS A 255 34.11 -1.71 -39.47
CA LYS A 255 35.22 -0.90 -40.01
C LYS A 255 35.85 -1.56 -41.24
N ASP A 256 36.01 -2.88 -41.21
CA ASP A 256 36.64 -3.64 -42.28
C ASP A 256 35.76 -3.72 -43.53
N ASP A 257 34.43 -3.79 -43.37
CA ASP A 257 33.47 -3.76 -44.47
C ASP A 257 33.55 -2.44 -45.22
N VAL A 258 33.61 -1.32 -44.48
CA VAL A 258 33.71 0.02 -45.05
C VAL A 258 35.02 0.21 -45.81
N GLN A 259 36.14 -0.31 -45.28
CA GLN A 259 37.46 -0.18 -45.91
C GLN A 259 37.62 -0.98 -47.21
N LYS A 260 36.90 -2.09 -47.35
CA LYS A 260 36.95 -2.94 -48.55
C LYS A 260 35.95 -2.52 -49.62
N MET A 261 35.06 -1.58 -49.31
CA MET A 261 33.96 -1.17 -50.18
C MET A 261 34.45 -0.16 -51.24
N GLN A 262 33.95 -0.31 -52.47
CA GLN A 262 34.18 0.69 -53.52
C GLN A 262 33.52 2.02 -53.15
N TRP A 263 34.16 3.13 -53.52
CA TRP A 263 33.73 4.47 -53.11
C TRP A 263 32.29 4.79 -53.54
N GLU A 264 31.92 4.42 -54.77
CA GLU A 264 30.59 4.67 -55.35
C GLU A 264 29.49 3.93 -54.57
N ALA A 265 29.77 2.68 -54.18
CA ALA A 265 28.85 1.88 -53.39
C ALA A 265 28.74 2.41 -51.94
N LEU A 266 29.84 2.91 -51.39
CA LEU A 266 29.86 3.55 -50.07
C LEU A 266 29.07 4.87 -50.08
N GLU A 267 29.24 5.71 -51.09
CA GLU A 267 28.52 6.97 -51.26
C GLU A 267 27.00 6.75 -51.36
N ALA A 268 26.56 5.78 -52.15
CA ALA A 268 25.16 5.39 -52.23
C ALA A 268 24.61 4.90 -50.87
N LYS A 269 25.39 4.10 -50.13
CA LYS A 269 25.00 3.66 -48.77
C LYS A 269 24.94 4.81 -47.78
N ILE A 270 25.86 5.79 -47.85
CA ILE A 270 25.81 6.99 -47.00
C ILE A 270 24.53 7.79 -47.28
N GLY A 271 24.17 7.98 -48.55
CA GLY A 271 22.92 8.65 -48.95
C GLY A 271 21.68 7.96 -48.38
N ASN A 272 21.59 6.64 -48.57
CA ASN A 272 20.50 5.83 -48.03
C ASN A 272 20.46 5.88 -46.49
N TRP A 273 21.61 5.79 -45.83
CA TRP A 273 21.71 5.83 -44.38
C TRP A 273 21.22 7.18 -43.82
N ILE A 274 21.59 8.30 -44.43
CA ILE A 274 21.11 9.63 -44.02
C ILE A 274 19.58 9.71 -44.15
N GLN A 275 19.03 9.18 -45.24
CA GLN A 275 17.58 9.17 -45.46
C GLN A 275 16.86 8.28 -44.42
N PHE A 276 17.35 7.07 -44.18
CA PHE A 276 16.79 6.14 -43.21
C PHE A 276 16.90 6.64 -41.78
N MET A 277 18.02 7.27 -41.40
CA MET A 277 18.20 7.85 -40.07
C MET A 277 17.29 9.06 -39.85
N ARG A 278 17.05 9.89 -40.87
CA ARG A 278 16.05 10.95 -40.77
C ARG A 278 14.65 10.41 -40.51
N ILE A 279 14.28 9.31 -41.16
CA ILE A 279 13.00 8.61 -40.93
C ILE A 279 12.96 8.06 -39.51
N ALA A 280 14.01 7.34 -39.09
CA ALA A 280 14.09 6.74 -37.77
C ALA A 280 13.96 7.77 -36.64
N VAL A 281 14.71 8.88 -36.71
CA VAL A 281 14.69 9.93 -35.67
C VAL A 281 13.34 10.64 -35.61
N ARG A 282 12.61 10.77 -36.73
CA ARG A 282 11.33 11.49 -36.78
C ARG A 282 10.11 10.60 -36.51
N ALA A 283 10.23 9.29 -36.70
CA ALA A 283 9.11 8.35 -36.63
C ALA A 283 9.23 7.29 -35.51
N LEU A 284 10.44 6.99 -35.02
CA LEU A 284 10.70 5.89 -34.09
C LEU A 284 11.23 6.33 -32.71
N LEU A 285 11.76 7.55 -32.61
CA LEU A 285 12.33 8.17 -31.40
C LEU A 285 11.47 9.35 -30.96
#